data_AF-A0A7C5R6F5-F1
#
_entry.id   AF-A0A7C5R6F5-F1
#
_cell.length_a   1.000
_cell.length_b   1.000
_cell.length_c   1.000
_cell.angle_alpha   90.00
_cell.angle_beta   90.00
_cell.angle_gamma   90.00
#
_symmetry.space_group_name_H-M   'P 1'
#
loop_
_entity.id
_entity.type
_entity.pdbx_description
1 polymer ?
#
loop_
_entity_poly.entity_id
_entity_poly.type
_entity_poly.pdbx_seq_one_letter_code
_entity_poly.pdbx_strand_id
1 'polypeptide(L)'
;MKNNLSLILNIILFVAVAVLYYDEFVEDLFEEDETDEEQVEESHAGRTGEAAIAYVNTDSLLANYKYFEKVSKELEKKRNKLQREYTRRAEALQKQFEDYQRTMGNMTIGQARAVEEDLTRKRENLLKYQESVTQDLMRREAEITQELYQKVADFLKEYGQQQ
;
A
#
# COMPACT_ATOMS: atom_id res chain seq x y z
N MET A 1 -23.09 16.69 35.18
CA MET A 1 -21.66 16.89 34.83
C MET A 1 -21.17 15.57 34.28
N LYS A 2 -20.83 15.49 32.99
CA LYS A 2 -20.48 14.22 32.34
C LYS A 2 -19.00 13.93 32.56
N ASN A 3 -18.72 12.74 33.07
CA ASN A 3 -17.39 12.28 33.46
C ASN A 3 -16.55 12.01 32.21
N ASN A 4 -15.59 12.88 31.92
CA ASN A 4 -14.62 12.72 30.83
C ASN A 4 -13.49 11.73 31.17
N LEU A 5 -13.66 10.97 32.26
CA LEU A 5 -12.66 10.04 32.78
C LEU A 5 -12.31 8.96 31.74
N SER A 6 -13.30 8.43 31.03
CA SER A 6 -13.07 7.43 29.98
C SER A 6 -12.35 8.00 28.75
N LEU A 7 -12.48 9.30 28.47
CA LEU A 7 -11.77 9.95 27.36
C LEU A 7 -10.31 10.20 27.72
N ILE A 8 -10.05 10.71 28.93
CA ILE A 8 -8.70 10.93 29.46
C ILE A 8 -7.94 9.61 29.60
N LEU A 9 -8.60 8.55 30.08
CA LEU A 9 -8.01 7.22 30.20
C LEU A 9 -7.57 6.65 28.84
N ASN A 10 -8.40 6.78 27.80
CA ASN A 10 -8.05 6.32 26.46
C ASN A 10 -6.90 7.12 25.84
N ILE A 11 -6.79 8.41 26.12
CA ILE A 11 -5.66 9.24 25.68
C ILE A 11 -4.36 8.81 26.37
N ILE A 12 -4.40 8.58 27.68
CA ILE A 12 -3.22 8.10 28.44
C ILE A 12 -2.79 6.72 27.95
N LEU A 13 -3.74 5.82 27.68
CA LEU A 13 -3.47 4.49 27.14
C LEU A 13 -2.77 4.58 25.76
N PHE A 14 -3.23 5.47 24.88
CA PHE A 14 -2.64 5.66 23.56
C PHE A 14 -1.20 6.19 23.66
N VAL A 15 -0.94 7.15 24.54
CA VAL A 15 0.40 7.69 24.79
C VAL A 15 1.32 6.62 25.38
N ALA A 16 0.83 5.80 26.32
CA ALA A 16 1.63 4.71 26.91
C ALA A 16 2.04 3.67 25.86
N VAL A 17 1.16 3.30 24.94
CA VAL A 17 1.47 2.36 23.85
C VAL A 17 2.48 2.97 22.86
N ALA A 18 2.38 4.26 22.56
CA ALA A 18 3.33 4.94 21.69
C ALA A 18 4.75 5.01 22.29
N VAL A 19 4.87 5.22 23.60
CA VAL A 19 6.16 5.25 24.31
C VAL A 19 6.80 3.85 24.37
N LEU A 20 6.03 2.81 24.71
CA LEU A 20 6.56 1.44 24.74
C LEU A 20 6.98 0.94 23.35
N TYR A 21 6.25 1.32 22.30
CA TYR A 21 6.65 1.00 20.93
C TYR A 21 7.93 1.74 20.51
N TYR A 22 8.14 2.95 21.02
CA TYR A 22 9.37 3.70 20.77
C TYR A 22 10.56 3.07 21.51
N ASP A 23 10.45 2.75 22.80
CA ASP A 23 11.55 2.13 23.58
C ASP A 23 11.92 0.74 23.05
N GLU A 24 10.93 -0.14 22.81
CA GLU A 24 11.21 -1.56 22.51
C GLU A 24 11.57 -1.82 21.04
N PHE A 25 11.23 -0.90 20.12
CA PHE A 25 11.34 -1.16 18.67
C PHE A 25 12.28 -0.21 17.92
N VAL A 26 12.70 0.91 18.55
CA VAL A 26 13.54 1.93 17.89
C VAL A 26 15.00 1.86 18.36
N GLU A 27 15.31 1.32 19.54
CA GLU A 27 16.72 1.12 19.97
C GLU A 27 17.48 0.14 19.07
N ASP A 28 16.82 -0.87 18.50
CA ASP A 28 17.45 -1.89 17.63
C ASP A 28 17.73 -1.38 16.19
N LEU A 29 17.29 -0.15 15.86
CA LEU A 29 17.44 0.45 14.51
C LEU A 29 18.60 1.44 14.39
N PHE A 30 19.38 1.65 15.46
CA PHE A 30 20.49 2.60 15.49
C PHE A 30 21.81 2.01 16.02
N GLU A 31 22.08 0.72 15.76
CA GLU A 31 23.48 0.27 15.73
C GLU A 31 24.15 0.79 14.44
N GLU A 32 24.95 1.85 14.60
CA GLU A 32 25.89 2.35 13.61
C GLU A 32 26.93 1.27 13.29
N ASP A 33 26.93 0.79 12.05
CA ASP A 33 27.95 -0.09 11.48
C ASP A 33 29.19 0.74 11.13
N GLU A 34 30.13 0.85 12.07
CA GLU A 34 31.51 1.26 11.79
C GLU A 34 32.25 0.10 11.11
N THR A 35 32.29 0.11 9.77
CA THR A 35 33.19 -0.74 8.99
C THR A 35 34.38 0.07 8.50
N ASP A 36 35.45 0.02 9.29
CA ASP A 36 36.82 0.35 8.87
C ASP A 36 37.29 -0.63 7.78
N GLU A 37 37.96 -0.06 6.77
CA GLU A 37 38.63 -0.77 5.67
C GLU A 37 39.95 -1.42 6.13
N GLU A 38 40.46 -2.30 5.25
CA GLU A 38 41.74 -3.05 5.26
C GLU A 38 41.69 -4.46 5.89
N GLN A 39 42.19 -5.55 5.28
CA GLN A 39 43.12 -5.71 4.17
C GLN A 39 43.00 -7.13 3.58
N VAL A 40 43.43 -7.25 2.33
CA VAL A 40 43.49 -8.46 1.50
C VAL A 40 44.46 -9.49 2.08
N GLU A 41 44.03 -10.73 2.30
CA GLU A 41 44.91 -11.89 2.18
C GLU A 41 44.24 -13.02 1.38
N GLU A 42 44.93 -13.31 0.28
CA GLU A 42 44.68 -14.38 -0.67
C GLU A 42 45.16 -15.71 -0.06
N SER A 43 44.27 -16.68 0.10
CA SER A 43 44.68 -18.08 0.23
C SER A 43 43.74 -18.99 -0.54
N HIS A 44 44.09 -19.21 -1.81
CA HIS A 44 43.57 -20.33 -2.58
C HIS A 44 44.21 -21.63 -2.09
N ALA A 45 43.42 -22.49 -1.44
CA ALA A 45 43.69 -23.92 -1.38
C ALA A 45 42.40 -24.75 -1.25
N GLY A 46 42.00 -25.43 -2.32
CA GLY A 46 41.48 -26.81 -2.21
C GLY A 46 39.96 -27.05 -2.20
N ARG A 47 39.30 -26.80 -3.34
CA ARG A 47 38.24 -27.62 -4.01
C ARG A 47 37.25 -28.44 -3.15
N THR A 48 35.97 -28.08 -3.19
CA THR A 48 34.83 -28.99 -3.49
C THR A 48 33.60 -28.21 -3.96
N GLY A 49 33.21 -28.39 -5.23
CA GLY A 49 31.95 -27.95 -5.83
C GLY A 49 32.04 -26.64 -6.61
N GLU A 50 31.78 -26.70 -7.92
CA GLU A 50 31.57 -25.52 -8.79
C GLU A 50 30.45 -24.63 -8.22
N ALA A 51 30.81 -23.63 -7.42
CA ALA A 51 29.96 -22.47 -7.23
C ALA A 51 30.13 -21.61 -8.48
N ALA A 52 29.22 -21.75 -9.44
CA ALA A 52 29.10 -20.83 -10.55
C ALA A 52 28.74 -19.44 -9.99
N ILE A 53 29.74 -18.60 -9.78
CA ILE A 53 29.53 -17.20 -9.41
C ILE A 53 28.98 -16.49 -10.65
N ALA A 54 27.66 -16.42 -10.77
CA ALA A 54 26.98 -15.72 -11.84
C ALA A 54 27.15 -14.20 -11.66
N TYR A 55 27.95 -13.58 -12.53
CA TYR A 55 28.11 -12.13 -12.58
C TYR A 55 26.85 -11.52 -13.23
N VAL A 56 26.00 -10.88 -12.44
CA VAL A 56 24.80 -10.21 -12.96
C VAL A 56 25.22 -8.91 -13.65
N ASN A 57 25.01 -8.85 -14.97
CA ASN A 57 25.29 -7.66 -15.77
C ASN A 57 24.40 -6.49 -15.29
N THR A 58 25.00 -5.34 -15.01
CA THR A 58 24.32 -4.18 -14.41
C THR A 58 23.17 -3.65 -15.26
N ASP A 59 23.23 -3.83 -16.59
CA ASP A 59 22.18 -3.47 -17.54
C ASP A 59 20.86 -4.22 -17.31
N SER A 60 20.93 -5.47 -16.87
CA SER A 60 19.75 -6.30 -16.57
C SER A 60 19.08 -5.90 -15.26
N LEU A 61 19.88 -5.54 -14.25
CA LEU A 61 19.37 -4.92 -13.03
C LEU A 61 18.74 -3.55 -13.34
N LEU A 62 19.34 -2.78 -14.24
CA LEU A 62 18.82 -1.49 -14.70
C LEU A 62 17.49 -1.64 -15.46
N ALA A 63 17.34 -2.68 -16.29
CA ALA A 63 16.11 -2.98 -17.01
C ALA A 63 14.98 -3.43 -16.06
N ASN A 64 15.31 -4.28 -15.08
CA ASN A 64 14.37 -4.70 -14.03
C ASN A 64 13.96 -3.52 -13.13
N TYR A 65 14.88 -2.61 -12.84
CA TYR A 65 14.60 -1.37 -12.10
C TYR A 65 13.68 -0.43 -12.88
N LYS A 66 13.93 -0.22 -14.18
CA LYS A 66 13.03 0.57 -15.06
C LYS A 66 11.63 -0.03 -15.18
N TYR A 67 11.53 -1.37 -15.21
CA TYR A 67 10.24 -2.06 -15.20
C TYR A 67 9.49 -1.80 -13.90
N PHE A 68 10.16 -1.99 -12.76
CA PHE A 68 9.61 -1.72 -11.44
C PHE A 68 9.15 -0.26 -11.29
N GLU A 69 9.95 0.69 -11.76
CA GLU A 69 9.61 2.11 -11.74
C GLU A 69 8.34 2.42 -12.55
N LYS A 70 8.23 1.86 -13.76
CA LYS A 70 7.05 2.01 -14.61
C LYS A 70 5.81 1.44 -13.95
N VAL A 71 5.91 0.22 -13.42
CA VAL A 71 4.81 -0.48 -12.79
C VAL A 71 4.37 0.22 -11.50
N SER A 72 5.31 0.72 -10.71
CA SER A 72 5.03 1.53 -9.52
C SER A 72 4.28 2.82 -9.88
N LYS A 73 4.72 3.54 -10.92
CA LYS A 73 4.02 4.74 -11.43
C LYS A 73 2.61 4.41 -11.93
N GLU A 74 2.42 3.30 -12.62
CA GLU A 74 1.08 2.86 -13.05
C GLU A 74 0.17 2.53 -11.88
N LEU A 75 0.67 1.82 -10.88
CA LEU A 75 -0.07 1.47 -9.66
C LEU A 75 -0.44 2.73 -8.87
N GLU A 76 0.49 3.66 -8.70
CA GLU A 76 0.25 4.94 -8.04
C GLU A 76 -0.80 5.78 -8.78
N LYS A 77 -0.69 5.88 -10.11
CA LYS A 77 -1.69 6.57 -10.94
C LYS A 77 -3.08 5.95 -10.78
N LYS A 78 -3.16 4.62 -10.70
CA LYS A 78 -4.42 3.90 -10.50
C LYS A 78 -4.98 4.16 -9.10
N ARG A 79 -4.17 4.03 -8.04
CA ARG A 79 -4.55 4.40 -6.66
C ARG A 79 -5.08 5.82 -6.58
N ASN A 80 -4.34 6.79 -7.12
CA ASN A 80 -4.73 8.20 -7.14
C ASN A 80 -6.04 8.44 -7.90
N LYS A 81 -6.27 7.74 -9.01
CA LYS A 81 -7.52 7.83 -9.76
C LYS A 81 -8.70 7.28 -8.93
N LEU A 82 -8.55 6.10 -8.35
CA LEU A 82 -9.60 5.46 -7.55
C LEU A 82 -9.92 6.29 -6.30
N GLN A 83 -8.91 6.82 -5.64
CA GLN A 83 -9.07 7.70 -4.48
C GLN A 83 -9.83 8.98 -4.83
N ARG A 84 -9.43 9.69 -5.90
CA ARG A 84 -10.15 10.89 -6.35
C ARG A 84 -11.60 10.60 -6.68
N GLU A 85 -11.86 9.48 -7.33
CA GLU A 85 -13.22 9.07 -7.67
C GLU A 85 -14.05 8.74 -6.43
N TYR A 86 -13.47 8.03 -5.46
CA TYR A 86 -14.10 7.75 -4.17
C TYR A 86 -14.44 9.06 -3.44
N THR A 87 -13.47 9.97 -3.27
CA THR A 87 -13.66 11.26 -2.61
C THR A 87 -14.77 12.06 -3.28
N ARG A 88 -14.74 12.16 -4.62
CA ARG A 88 -15.79 12.86 -5.37
C ARG A 88 -17.18 12.28 -5.14
N ARG A 89 -17.31 10.95 -5.09
CA ARG A 89 -18.59 10.28 -4.83
C ARG A 89 -19.05 10.49 -3.38
N ALA A 90 -18.13 10.44 -2.42
CA ALA A 90 -18.41 10.68 -1.01
C ALA A 90 -18.88 12.13 -0.77
N GLU A 91 -18.17 13.12 -1.32
CA GLU A 91 -18.54 14.53 -1.26
C GLU A 91 -19.91 14.79 -1.90
N ALA A 92 -20.16 14.18 -3.07
CA ALA A 92 -21.46 14.30 -3.74
C ALA A 92 -22.60 13.71 -2.89
N LEU A 93 -22.37 12.57 -2.24
CA LEU A 93 -23.36 11.95 -1.36
C LEU A 93 -23.60 12.79 -0.10
N GLN A 94 -22.54 13.33 0.51
CA GLN A 94 -22.65 14.25 1.65
C GLN A 94 -23.47 15.48 1.28
N LYS A 95 -23.15 16.12 0.15
CA LYS A 95 -23.89 17.28 -0.34
C LYS A 95 -25.37 16.96 -0.58
N GLN A 96 -25.68 15.81 -1.16
CA GLN A 96 -27.07 15.38 -1.37
C GLN A 96 -27.81 15.15 -0.05
N PHE A 97 -27.12 14.69 0.99
CA PHE A 97 -27.71 14.55 2.32
C PHE A 97 -28.01 15.91 2.96
N GLU A 98 -27.07 16.86 2.85
CA GLU A 98 -27.27 18.25 3.31
C GLU A 98 -28.40 18.94 2.53
N ASP A 99 -28.47 18.74 1.22
CA ASP A 99 -29.56 19.24 0.37
C ASP A 99 -30.90 18.64 0.81
N TYR A 100 -30.96 17.32 1.01
CA TYR A 100 -32.15 16.64 1.49
C TYR A 100 -32.61 17.19 2.83
N GLN A 101 -31.72 17.32 3.82
CA GLN A 101 -32.05 17.88 5.13
C GLN A 101 -32.63 19.30 5.03
N ARG A 102 -32.07 20.15 4.15
CA ARG A 102 -32.57 21.52 3.92
C ARG A 102 -33.94 21.54 3.24
N THR A 103 -34.18 20.66 2.28
CA THR A 103 -35.42 20.67 1.49
C THR A 103 -36.52 19.77 2.05
N MET A 104 -36.22 18.91 3.03
CA MET A 104 -37.15 17.90 3.57
C MET A 104 -38.48 18.49 4.02
N GLY A 105 -38.46 19.69 4.63
CA GLY A 105 -39.69 20.38 5.08
C GLY A 105 -40.61 20.85 3.96
N ASN A 106 -40.09 20.98 2.73
CA ASN A 106 -40.84 21.42 1.54
C ASN A 106 -41.21 20.26 0.61
N MET A 107 -40.84 19.02 0.96
CA MET A 107 -41.09 17.83 0.15
C MET A 107 -42.40 17.16 0.50
N THR A 108 -43.07 16.59 -0.51
CA THR A 108 -44.15 15.64 -0.27
C THR A 108 -43.60 14.30 0.25
N ILE A 109 -44.44 13.53 0.94
CA ILE A 109 -44.04 12.21 1.50
C ILE A 109 -43.47 11.28 0.41
N GLY A 110 -44.04 11.29 -0.79
CA GLY A 110 -43.57 10.46 -1.90
C GLY A 110 -42.18 10.88 -2.41
N GLN A 111 -41.93 12.19 -2.50
CA GLN A 111 -40.63 12.72 -2.90
C GLN A 111 -39.55 12.46 -1.86
N ALA A 112 -39.87 12.64 -0.58
CA ALA A 112 -38.94 12.37 0.51
C ALA A 112 -38.50 10.89 0.52
N ARG A 113 -39.44 9.96 0.36
CA ARG A 113 -39.14 8.52 0.26
C ARG A 113 -38.26 8.18 -0.94
N ALA A 114 -38.54 8.76 -2.11
CA ALA A 114 -37.74 8.52 -3.31
C ALA A 114 -36.28 9.00 -3.13
N VAL A 115 -36.09 10.16 -2.52
CA VAL A 115 -34.75 10.70 -2.22
C VAL A 115 -34.03 9.87 -1.16
N GLU A 116 -34.74 9.41 -0.12
CA GLU A 116 -34.18 8.54 0.91
C GLU A 116 -33.71 7.18 0.35
N GLU A 117 -34.50 6.59 -0.55
CA GLU A 117 -34.13 5.34 -1.24
C GLU A 117 -32.88 5.55 -2.12
N ASP A 118 -32.84 6.63 -2.89
CA ASP A 118 -31.68 6.97 -3.74
C ASP A 118 -30.41 7.22 -2.91
N LEU A 119 -30.52 7.99 -1.82
CA LEU A 119 -29.41 8.22 -0.88
C LEU A 119 -28.89 6.91 -0.28
N THR A 120 -29.80 6.02 0.09
CA THR A 120 -29.44 4.69 0.63
C THR A 120 -28.73 3.84 -0.41
N ARG A 121 -29.27 3.78 -1.63
CA ARG A 121 -28.64 3.07 -2.74
C ARG A 121 -27.25 3.61 -3.06
N LYS A 122 -27.07 4.94 -3.06
CA LYS A 122 -25.77 5.57 -3.29
C LYS A 122 -24.76 5.25 -2.18
N ARG A 123 -25.20 5.20 -0.93
CA ARG A 123 -24.36 4.79 0.21
C ARG A 123 -23.89 3.34 0.06
N GLU A 124 -24.80 2.42 -0.27
CA GLU A 124 -24.45 1.02 -0.52
C GLU A 124 -23.48 0.88 -1.70
N ASN A 125 -23.74 1.60 -2.79
CA ASN A 125 -22.85 1.60 -3.95
C ASN A 125 -21.46 2.15 -3.63
N LEU A 126 -21.35 3.15 -2.75
CA LEU A 126 -20.07 3.70 -2.31
C LEU A 126 -19.28 2.67 -1.48
N LEU A 127 -19.94 1.94 -0.58
CA LEU A 127 -19.33 0.87 0.19
C LEU A 127 -18.85 -0.29 -0.70
N LYS A 128 -19.70 -0.75 -1.63
CA LYS A 128 -19.32 -1.76 -2.62
C LYS A 128 -18.17 -1.29 -3.50
N TYR A 129 -18.18 -0.03 -3.90
CA TYR A 129 -17.09 0.56 -4.68
C TYR A 129 -15.77 0.53 -3.89
N GLN A 130 -15.78 0.93 -2.62
CA GLN A 130 -14.61 0.84 -1.74
C GLN A 130 -14.05 -0.59 -1.65
N GLU A 131 -14.93 -1.58 -1.44
CA GLU A 131 -14.53 -2.99 -1.40
C GLU A 131 -13.90 -3.42 -2.74
N SER A 132 -14.54 -3.09 -3.87
CA SER A 132 -14.03 -3.42 -5.20
C SER A 132 -12.67 -2.78 -5.48
N VAL A 133 -12.46 -1.53 -5.04
CA VAL A 133 -11.19 -0.81 -5.20
C VAL A 133 -10.07 -1.50 -4.43
N THR A 134 -10.34 -1.90 -3.18
CA THR A 134 -9.36 -2.62 -2.35
C THR A 134 -9.00 -3.97 -2.99
N GLN A 135 -9.98 -4.74 -3.42
CA GLN A 135 -9.75 -6.03 -4.09
C GLN A 135 -8.99 -5.86 -5.41
N ASP A 136 -9.32 -4.86 -6.21
CA ASP A 136 -8.64 -4.55 -7.46
C ASP A 136 -7.18 -4.17 -7.25
N LEU A 137 -6.87 -3.41 -6.19
CA LEU A 137 -5.50 -3.03 -5.84
C LEU A 137 -4.69 -4.24 -5.36
N MET A 138 -5.25 -5.05 -4.46
CA MET A 138 -4.62 -6.29 -3.99
C MET A 138 -4.31 -7.26 -5.13
N ARG A 139 -5.28 -7.46 -6.03
CA ARG A 139 -5.08 -8.33 -7.21
C ARG A 139 -3.98 -7.78 -8.11
N ARG A 140 -3.96 -6.47 -8.36
CA ARG A 140 -2.94 -5.83 -9.20
C ARG A 140 -1.55 -5.93 -8.58
N GLU A 141 -1.43 -5.77 -7.26
CA GLU A 141 -0.17 -5.95 -6.54
C GLU A 141 0.35 -7.39 -6.65
N ALA A 142 -0.54 -8.38 -6.52
CA ALA A 142 -0.19 -9.78 -6.70
C ALA A 142 0.27 -10.08 -8.15
N GLU A 143 -0.46 -9.58 -9.15
CA GLU A 143 -0.09 -9.69 -10.58
C GLU A 143 1.30 -9.10 -10.84
N ILE A 144 1.58 -7.89 -10.33
CA ILE A 144 2.87 -7.21 -10.47
C ILE A 144 4.00 -8.03 -9.85
N THR A 145 3.75 -8.58 -8.65
CA THR A 145 4.75 -9.38 -7.93
C THR A 145 5.07 -10.65 -8.72
N GLN A 146 4.05 -11.33 -9.25
CA GLN A 146 4.24 -12.52 -10.08
C GLN A 146 4.98 -12.20 -11.38
N GLU A 147 4.65 -11.10 -12.05
CA GLU A 147 5.36 -10.65 -13.26
C GLU A 147 6.83 -10.33 -12.98
N LEU A 148 7.13 -9.72 -11.82
CA LEU A 148 8.50 -9.45 -11.40
C LEU A 148 9.28 -10.76 -11.20
N TYR A 149 8.71 -11.73 -10.48
CA TYR A 149 9.33 -13.04 -10.29
C TYR A 149 9.58 -13.75 -11.62
N GLN A 150 8.61 -13.73 -12.54
CA GLN A 150 8.76 -14.36 -13.86
C GLN A 150 9.91 -13.71 -14.65
N LYS A 151 9.99 -12.37 -14.67
CA LYS A 151 11.07 -11.67 -15.36
C LYS A 151 12.45 -11.96 -14.78
N VAL A 152 12.57 -12.05 -13.46
CA VAL A 152 13.82 -12.43 -12.79
C VAL A 152 14.18 -13.89 -13.10
N ALA A 153 13.20 -14.80 -13.06
CA ALA A 153 13.40 -16.22 -13.37
C ALA A 153 13.81 -16.44 -14.83
N ASP A 154 13.15 -15.76 -15.77
CA ASP A 154 13.49 -15.81 -17.19
C ASP A 154 14.93 -15.29 -17.42
N PHE A 155 15.30 -14.19 -16.75
CA PHE A 155 16.66 -13.65 -16.81
C PHE A 155 17.71 -14.64 -16.27
N LEU A 156 17.47 -15.26 -15.11
CA LEU A 156 18.38 -16.25 -14.54
C LEU A 156 18.51 -17.50 -15.42
N LYS A 157 17.43 -17.92 -16.08
CA LYS A 157 17.41 -19.08 -16.98
C LYS A 157 18.16 -18.83 -18.28
N GLU A 158 18.01 -17.65 -18.87
CA GLU A 158 18.74 -17.26 -20.09
C GLU A 158 20.25 -17.14 -19.82
N TYR A 159 20.62 -16.62 -18.64
CA TYR A 159 22.02 -16.59 -18.21
C TYR A 159 22.59 -17.99 -17.94
N GLY A 160 21.83 -18.88 -17.29
CA GLY A 160 22.23 -20.26 -17.03
C GLY A 160 22.29 -21.17 -18.27
N GLN A 161 21.82 -20.71 -19.43
CA GLN A 161 21.95 -21.40 -20.72
C GLN A 161 23.08 -20.85 -21.61
N GLN A 162 23.63 -19.68 -21.27
CA GLN A 162 24.78 -19.08 -21.98
C GLN A 162 26.14 -19.39 -21.34
N GLN A 163 26.15 -20.20 -20.28
CA GLN A 163 27.34 -20.87 -19.72
C GLN A 163 27.21 -22.38 -19.90
#